data_AF-A0A645JJP1-F1
#
_entry.id   AF-A0A645JJP1-F1
#
_cell.length_a   1.000
_cell.length_b   1.000
_cell.length_c   1.000
_cell.angle_alpha   90.00
_cell.angle_beta   90.00
_cell.angle_gamma   90.00
#
_symmetry.space_group_name_H-M   'P 1'
#
loop_
_entity.id
_entity.type
_entity.pdbx_description
1 polymer ?
#
loop_
_entity_poly.entity_id
_entity_poly.type
_entity_poly.pdbx_seq_one_letter_code
_entity_poly.pdbx_strand_id
1 'polypeptide(L)'
;MAYDCGKLICNSINKNIKYSELLPQERNLADFLKELEYIDINESDVSILVKVPVFYDFEMDTIIKEISDIILNSIFSEVKNIFESFETNAANLTSVIHLVNMKEVANELWHQIFGATNEYLVKEGFVEVPEDIKGQGRYLRSITVTEN
;
A
#
# COMPACT_ATOMS: atom_id res chain seq x y z
N MET A 1 18.65 -1.95 3.88
CA MET A 1 17.64 -1.16 4.62
C MET A 1 16.25 -1.80 4.53
N ALA A 2 15.55 -1.79 3.38
CA ALA A 2 14.21 -2.40 3.28
C ALA A 2 14.19 -3.91 3.64
N TYR A 3 15.15 -4.68 3.13
CA TYR A 3 15.32 -6.09 3.49
C TYR A 3 15.57 -6.30 5.01
N ASP A 4 16.39 -5.45 5.61
CA ASP A 4 16.72 -5.54 7.04
C ASP A 4 15.52 -5.20 7.92
N CYS A 5 14.69 -4.23 7.51
CA CYS A 5 13.40 -3.93 8.14
C CYS A 5 12.45 -5.12 8.09
N GLY A 6 12.31 -5.75 6.90
CA GLY A 6 11.49 -6.95 6.74
C GLY A 6 11.97 -8.10 7.63
N LYS A 7 13.28 -8.32 7.68
CA LYS A 7 13.89 -9.34 8.56
C LYS A 7 13.63 -9.08 10.04
N LEU A 8 13.71 -7.82 10.49
CA LEU A 8 13.39 -7.44 11.87
C LEU A 8 11.92 -7.73 12.20
N ILE A 9 11.00 -7.37 11.31
CA ILE A 9 9.56 -7.64 11.46
C ILE A 9 9.30 -9.15 11.53
N CYS A 10 9.86 -9.93 10.61
CA CYS A 10 9.73 -11.39 10.63
C CYS A 10 10.29 -12.01 11.91
N ASN A 11 11.45 -11.55 12.39
CA ASN A 11 12.00 -12.04 13.66
C ASN A 11 11.12 -11.64 14.86
N SER A 12 10.52 -10.45 14.84
CA SER A 12 9.59 -9.99 15.89
C SER A 12 8.36 -10.89 15.98
N ILE A 13 7.79 -11.27 14.83
CA ILE A 13 6.63 -12.17 14.77
C ILE A 13 7.01 -13.61 15.14
N ASN A 14 8.07 -14.15 14.52
CA ASN A 14 8.37 -15.59 14.61
C ASN A 14 9.17 -15.99 15.84
N LYS A 15 9.98 -15.07 16.40
CA LYS A 15 10.88 -15.36 17.52
C LYS A 15 10.56 -14.57 18.78
N ASN A 16 9.57 -13.67 18.74
CA ASN A 16 9.19 -12.80 19.86
C ASN A 16 10.38 -12.05 20.46
N ILE A 17 11.27 -11.52 19.60
CA ILE A 17 12.44 -10.77 20.06
C ILE A 17 12.03 -9.50 20.81
N LYS A 18 12.81 -9.14 21.84
CA LYS A 18 12.60 -7.90 22.59
C LYS A 18 13.51 -6.79 22.07
N TYR A 19 13.05 -5.54 22.16
CA TYR A 19 13.85 -4.39 21.74
C TYR A 19 15.18 -4.29 22.53
N SER A 20 15.19 -4.72 23.80
CA SER A 20 16.41 -4.78 24.62
C SER A 20 17.47 -5.75 24.10
N GLU A 21 17.06 -6.78 23.36
CA GLU A 21 17.93 -7.83 22.83
C GLU A 21 18.56 -7.45 21.47
N LEU A 22 18.06 -6.38 20.85
CA LEU A 22 18.53 -5.90 19.56
C LEU A 22 19.95 -5.32 19.64
N LEU A 23 20.74 -5.58 18.60
CA LEU A 23 22.01 -4.91 18.36
C LEU A 23 21.78 -3.41 18.06
N PRO A 24 22.79 -2.53 18.24
CA PRO A 24 22.62 -1.10 17.99
C PRO A 24 22.09 -0.75 16.59
N GLN A 25 22.49 -1.49 15.56
CA GLN A 25 22.00 -1.30 14.19
C GLN A 25 20.54 -1.72 14.04
N GLU A 26 20.13 -2.80 14.69
CA GLU A 26 18.74 -3.27 14.69
C GLU A 26 17.82 -2.34 15.49
N ARG A 27 18.33 -1.72 16.56
CA ARG A 27 17.59 -0.67 17.30
C ARG A 27 17.32 0.54 16.43
N ASN A 28 18.30 1.01 15.66
CA ASN A 28 18.08 2.12 14.71
C ASN A 28 17.00 1.76 13.67
N LEU A 29 16.96 0.51 13.20
CA LEU A 29 15.91 0.04 12.30
C LEU A 29 14.54 -0.04 13.00
N ALA A 30 14.50 -0.50 14.25
CA ALA A 30 13.29 -0.55 15.04
C ALA A 30 12.74 0.86 15.34
N ASP A 31 13.61 1.80 15.71
CA ASP A 31 13.23 3.20 15.94
C ASP A 31 12.68 3.83 14.67
N PHE A 32 13.34 3.60 13.52
CA PHE A 32 12.84 4.02 12.22
C PHE A 32 11.47 3.41 11.88
N LEU A 33 11.28 2.11 12.10
CA LEU A 33 9.98 1.45 11.87
C LEU A 33 8.89 1.96 12.83
N LYS A 34 9.26 2.34 14.05
CA LYS A 34 8.36 2.96 15.02
C LYS A 34 7.96 4.37 14.58
N GLU A 35 8.90 5.17 14.06
CA GLU A 35 8.62 6.50 13.49
C GLU A 35 7.65 6.42 12.30
N LEU A 36 7.75 5.35 11.50
CA LEU A 36 6.80 5.07 10.41
C LEU A 36 5.47 4.47 10.89
N GLU A 37 5.34 4.18 12.19
CA GLU A 37 4.16 3.55 12.82
C GLU A 37 3.90 2.11 12.31
N TYR A 38 4.94 1.41 11.85
CA TYR A 38 4.85 0.00 11.42
C TYR A 38 4.93 -0.96 12.60
N ILE A 39 5.64 -0.55 13.65
CA ILE A 39 5.76 -1.28 14.90
C ILE A 39 5.52 -0.34 16.08
N ASP A 40 5.22 -0.92 17.23
CA ASP A 40 5.28 -0.26 18.53
C ASP A 40 6.13 -1.09 19.50
N ILE A 41 6.62 -0.45 20.57
CA ILE A 41 7.40 -1.12 21.60
C ILE A 41 6.59 -1.06 22.89
N ASN A 42 6.19 -2.22 23.40
CA ASN A 42 5.45 -2.30 24.64
C ASN A 42 6.31 -1.84 25.82
N GLU A 43 5.86 -0.81 26.53
CA GLU A 43 6.60 -0.21 27.65
C GLU A 43 6.80 -1.18 28.83
N SER A 44 5.91 -2.17 29.00
CA SER A 44 5.92 -3.07 30.16
C SER A 44 6.94 -4.19 30.05
N ASP A 45 7.09 -4.79 28.87
CA ASP A 45 7.92 -5.99 28.66
C ASP A 45 8.94 -5.87 27.53
N VAL A 46 8.99 -4.69 26.90
CA VAL A 46 9.88 -4.31 25.81
C VAL A 46 9.72 -5.19 24.55
N SER A 47 8.55 -5.83 24.39
CA SER A 47 8.20 -6.59 23.20
C SER A 47 7.93 -5.66 22.00
N ILE A 48 8.23 -6.15 20.81
CA ILE A 48 7.98 -5.45 19.55
C ILE A 48 6.63 -5.91 19.00
N LEU A 49 5.67 -5.00 18.93
CA LEU A 49 4.34 -5.23 18.38
C LEU A 49 4.30 -4.76 16.92
N VAL A 50 3.96 -5.65 15.99
CA VAL A 50 3.74 -5.26 14.59
C VAL A 50 2.33 -4.68 14.44
N LYS A 51 2.23 -3.45 13.91
CA LYS A 51 0.99 -2.67 13.82
C LYS A 51 0.31 -2.73 12.45
N VAL A 52 1.00 -3.28 11.45
CA VAL A 52 0.54 -3.32 10.06
C VAL A 52 0.48 -4.76 9.55
N PRO A 53 -0.41 -5.07 8.59
CA PRO A 53 -0.38 -6.35 7.89
C PRO A 53 0.99 -6.62 7.25
N VAL A 54 1.42 -7.88 7.36
CA VAL A 54 2.66 -8.38 6.78
C VAL A 54 2.30 -9.41 5.73
N PHE A 55 2.76 -9.19 4.50
CA PHE A 55 2.56 -10.10 3.37
C PHE A 55 3.90 -10.68 2.95
N TYR A 56 3.96 -12.00 2.80
CA TYR A 56 5.14 -12.64 2.25
C TYR A 56 5.14 -12.54 0.72
N ASP A 57 6.33 -12.49 0.10
CA ASP A 57 6.45 -12.43 -1.36
C ASP A 57 5.68 -13.56 -2.06
N PHE A 58 5.66 -14.77 -1.49
CA PHE A 58 4.89 -15.88 -2.06
C PHE A 58 3.37 -15.62 -2.04
N GLU A 59 2.85 -14.92 -1.03
CA GLU A 59 1.42 -14.57 -0.93
C GLU A 59 1.06 -13.49 -1.97
N MET A 60 1.99 -12.55 -2.19
CA MET A 60 1.88 -11.54 -3.26
C MET A 60 1.79 -12.21 -4.63
N ASP A 61 2.67 -13.18 -4.90
CA ASP A 61 2.78 -13.86 -6.19
C ASP A 61 1.70 -14.94 -6.42
N THR A 62 0.98 -15.35 -5.39
CA THR A 62 -0.07 -16.38 -5.46
C THR A 62 -1.45 -15.80 -5.24
N ILE A 63 -1.94 -15.80 -4.00
CA ILE A 63 -3.33 -15.49 -3.64
C ILE A 63 -3.67 -14.04 -4.00
N ILE A 64 -2.78 -13.09 -3.68
CA ILE A 64 -3.03 -11.67 -3.94
C ILE A 64 -3.06 -11.41 -5.44
N LYS A 65 -2.13 -12.01 -6.20
CA LYS A 65 -2.13 -11.93 -7.66
C LYS A 65 -3.39 -12.57 -8.26
N GLU A 66 -3.80 -13.74 -7.79
CA GLU A 66 -5.01 -14.42 -8.27
C GLU A 66 -6.27 -13.57 -8.08
N ILE A 67 -6.44 -12.99 -6.89
CA ILE A 67 -7.55 -12.06 -6.61
C ILE A 67 -7.45 -10.83 -7.51
N SER A 68 -6.26 -10.26 -7.66
CA SER A 68 -6.02 -9.09 -8.50
C SER A 68 -6.37 -9.38 -9.96
N ASP A 69 -5.95 -10.52 -10.49
CA ASP A 69 -6.22 -10.92 -11.88
C ASP A 69 -7.72 -11.12 -12.13
N ILE A 70 -8.47 -11.70 -11.17
CA ILE A 70 -9.93 -11.82 -11.27
C ILE A 70 -10.58 -10.44 -11.41
N ILE A 71 -10.22 -9.50 -10.53
CA ILE A 71 -10.80 -8.16 -10.50
C ILE A 71 -10.39 -7.38 -11.76
N LEU A 72 -9.09 -7.32 -12.07
CA LEU A 72 -8.59 -6.53 -13.20
C LEU A 72 -9.15 -7.03 -14.53
N ASN A 73 -9.20 -8.34 -14.74
CA ASN A 73 -9.80 -8.90 -15.95
C ASN A 73 -11.30 -8.58 -16.06
N SER A 74 -12.01 -8.50 -14.93
CA SER A 74 -13.45 -8.20 -14.92
C SER A 74 -13.78 -6.76 -15.30
N ILE A 75 -12.85 -5.81 -15.11
CA ILE A 75 -13.06 -4.38 -15.41
C ILE A 75 -12.26 -3.89 -16.62
N PHE A 76 -11.36 -4.72 -17.16
CA PHE A 76 -10.39 -4.28 -18.17
C PHE A 76 -11.05 -3.72 -19.42
N SER A 77 -12.09 -4.38 -19.94
CA SER A 77 -12.76 -3.97 -21.17
C SER A 77 -13.41 -2.60 -21.01
N GLU A 78 -14.08 -2.36 -19.89
CA GLU A 78 -14.73 -1.11 -19.53
C GLU A 78 -13.71 0.02 -19.42
N VAL A 79 -12.63 -0.19 -18.67
CA VAL A 79 -11.55 0.79 -18.51
C VAL A 79 -10.90 1.11 -19.84
N LYS A 80 -10.60 0.10 -20.65
CA LYS A 80 -10.03 0.26 -21.99
C LYS A 80 -10.93 1.10 -22.89
N ASN A 81 -12.22 0.79 -22.96
CA ASN A 81 -13.19 1.52 -23.79
C ASN A 81 -13.32 2.99 -23.37
N ILE A 82 -13.24 3.27 -22.07
CA ILE A 82 -13.23 4.65 -21.54
C ILE A 82 -12.00 5.40 -22.07
N PHE A 83 -10.80 4.81 -21.98
CA PHE A 83 -9.58 5.45 -22.45
C PHE A 83 -9.54 5.62 -23.97
N GLU A 84 -9.99 4.63 -24.75
CA GLU A 84 -10.03 4.71 -26.21
C GLU A 84 -11.02 5.78 -26.72
N SER A 85 -12.11 6.01 -25.99
CA SER A 85 -13.11 7.02 -26.35
C SER A 85 -12.86 8.39 -25.72
N PHE A 86 -11.82 8.52 -24.89
CA PHE A 86 -11.61 9.68 -24.03
C PHE A 86 -11.38 10.98 -24.80
N GLU A 87 -10.49 10.98 -25.79
CA GLU A 87 -10.18 12.18 -26.58
C GLU A 87 -11.43 12.70 -27.33
N THR A 88 -12.30 11.78 -27.75
CA THR A 88 -13.53 12.13 -28.48
C THR A 88 -14.61 12.64 -27.52
N ASN A 89 -14.79 11.97 -26.38
CA ASN A 89 -15.86 12.27 -25.43
C ASN A 89 -15.52 13.39 -24.45
N ALA A 90 -14.24 13.69 -24.26
CA ALA A 90 -13.73 14.66 -23.29
C ALA A 90 -12.91 15.77 -23.95
N ALA A 91 -13.25 16.15 -25.19
CA ALA A 91 -12.60 17.21 -25.96
C ALA A 91 -12.49 18.56 -25.23
N ASN A 92 -13.34 18.81 -24.23
CA ASN A 92 -13.35 20.04 -23.44
C ASN A 92 -12.44 20.00 -22.21
N LEU A 93 -11.77 18.88 -21.92
CA LEU A 93 -10.79 18.83 -20.83
C LEU A 93 -9.58 19.68 -21.17
N THR A 94 -9.11 20.46 -20.19
CA THR A 94 -7.93 21.31 -20.32
C THR A 94 -6.73 20.53 -20.85
N SER A 95 -6.46 19.33 -20.35
CA SER A 95 -5.35 18.49 -20.81
C SER A 95 -5.47 18.09 -22.28
N VAL A 96 -6.69 17.85 -22.77
CA VAL A 96 -6.95 17.53 -24.18
C VAL A 96 -6.79 18.78 -25.05
N ILE A 97 -7.34 19.92 -24.61
CA ILE A 97 -7.20 21.22 -25.30
C ILE A 97 -5.73 21.62 -25.44
N HIS A 98 -4.91 21.35 -24.42
CA HIS A 98 -3.47 21.66 -24.41
C HIS A 98 -2.60 20.54 -24.98
N LEU A 99 -3.20 19.48 -25.56
CA LEU A 99 -2.50 18.36 -26.19
C LEU A 99 -1.46 17.69 -25.26
N VAL A 100 -1.79 17.59 -23.98
CA VAL A 100 -0.99 16.82 -23.01
C VAL A 100 -0.94 15.36 -23.46
N ASN A 101 0.19 14.70 -23.22
CA ASN A 101 0.37 13.32 -23.62
C ASN A 101 -0.72 12.43 -23.00
N MET A 102 -1.44 11.65 -23.82
CA MET A 102 -2.54 10.83 -23.36
C MET A 102 -2.12 9.78 -22.31
N LYS A 103 -0.85 9.35 -22.30
CA LYS A 103 -0.30 8.48 -21.25
C LYS A 103 -0.27 9.18 -19.89
N GLU A 104 0.08 10.47 -19.85
CA GLU A 104 0.07 11.26 -18.61
C GLU A 104 -1.36 11.49 -18.14
N VAL A 105 -2.26 11.85 -19.06
CA VAL A 105 -3.70 11.98 -18.76
C VAL A 105 -4.26 10.67 -18.21
N ALA A 106 -3.90 9.54 -18.81
CA ALA A 106 -4.35 8.23 -18.36
C ALA A 106 -3.82 7.84 -16.98
N ASN A 107 -2.55 8.16 -16.68
CA ASN A 107 -1.98 7.94 -15.36
C ASN A 107 -2.72 8.74 -14.28
N GLU A 108 -3.00 10.02 -14.52
CA GLU A 108 -3.74 10.86 -13.57
C GLU A 108 -5.19 10.38 -13.39
N LEU A 109 -5.87 10.02 -14.47
CA LEU A 109 -7.21 9.44 -14.39
C LEU A 109 -7.22 8.12 -13.61
N TRP A 110 -6.21 7.27 -13.81
CA TRP A 110 -6.07 6.03 -13.06
C TRP A 110 -5.91 6.31 -11.56
N HIS A 111 -5.11 7.31 -11.16
CA HIS A 111 -5.00 7.73 -9.77
C HIS A 111 -6.34 8.21 -9.19
N GLN A 112 -7.14 8.96 -9.96
CA GLN A 112 -8.48 9.39 -9.54
C GLN A 112 -9.46 8.21 -9.41
N ILE A 113 -9.48 7.30 -10.39
CA ILE A 113 -10.33 6.10 -10.37
C ILE A 113 -9.97 5.23 -9.15
N PHE A 114 -8.69 5.01 -8.91
CA PHE A 114 -8.21 4.26 -7.75
C PHE A 114 -8.63 4.92 -6.43
N GLY A 115 -8.43 6.24 -6.30
CA GLY A 115 -8.86 6.99 -5.12
C GLY A 115 -10.36 6.90 -4.88
N ALA A 116 -11.18 7.17 -5.91
CA ALA A 116 -12.63 7.12 -5.84
C ALA A 116 -13.15 5.70 -5.53
N THR A 117 -12.50 4.66 -6.08
CA THR A 117 -12.85 3.27 -5.79
C THR A 117 -12.61 2.93 -4.33
N ASN A 118 -11.47 3.34 -3.76
CA ASN A 118 -11.19 3.12 -2.34
C ASN A 118 -12.19 3.87 -1.44
N GLU A 119 -12.51 5.12 -1.75
CA GLU A 119 -13.53 5.88 -1.01
C GLU A 119 -14.91 5.20 -1.07
N TYR A 120 -15.28 4.68 -2.23
CA TYR A 120 -16.50 3.91 -2.41
C TYR A 120 -16.49 2.62 -1.57
N LEU A 121 -15.42 1.82 -1.65
CA LEU A 121 -15.30 0.57 -0.89
C LEU A 121 -15.33 0.79 0.62
N VAL A 122 -14.73 1.89 1.10
CA VAL A 122 -14.80 2.32 2.50
C VAL A 122 -16.24 2.67 2.88
N LYS A 123 -16.94 3.44 2.05
CA LYS A 123 -18.35 3.82 2.28
C LYS A 123 -19.28 2.61 2.36
N GLU A 124 -19.05 1.60 1.51
CA GLU A 124 -19.82 0.35 1.51
C GLU A 124 -19.42 -0.62 2.64
N GLY A 125 -18.42 -0.26 3.45
CA GLY A 125 -17.95 -1.09 4.57
C GLY A 125 -17.16 -2.33 4.15
N PHE A 126 -16.68 -2.37 2.90
CA PHE A 126 -15.86 -3.48 2.39
C PHE A 126 -14.39 -3.32 2.79
N VAL A 127 -13.90 -2.08 2.90
CA VAL A 127 -12.52 -1.73 3.31
C VAL A 127 -12.56 -0.80 4.52
N GLU A 128 -11.55 -0.90 5.38
CA GLU A 128 -11.40 -0.03 6.56
C GLU A 128 -11.05 1.42 6.17
N VAL A 129 -11.55 2.38 6.95
CA VAL A 129 -11.20 3.80 6.79
C VAL A 129 -9.74 4.00 7.22
N PRO A 130 -8.84 4.51 6.36
CA PRO A 130 -7.48 4.83 6.78
C PRO A 130 -7.48 6.00 7.78
N GLU A 131 -6.54 5.97 8.72
CA GLU A 131 -6.35 7.03 9.71
C GLU A 131 -6.09 8.39 9.03
N ASP A 132 -6.68 9.45 9.59
CA ASP A 132 -6.48 10.82 9.11
C ASP A 132 -5.40 11.52 9.93
N ILE A 133 -4.15 11.34 9.52
CA ILE A 133 -2.99 11.95 10.16
C ILE A 133 -2.63 13.25 9.43
N LYS A 134 -2.74 14.37 10.15
CA LYS A 134 -2.52 15.71 9.59
C LYS A 134 -1.16 15.82 8.90
N GLY A 135 -1.19 16.17 7.61
CA GLY A 135 0.02 16.37 6.80
C GLY A 135 0.55 15.11 6.11
N GLN A 136 -0.13 13.96 6.27
CA GLN A 136 0.17 12.72 5.56
C GLN A 136 -0.91 12.39 4.51
N GLY A 137 -0.55 11.57 3.53
CA GLY A 137 -1.55 10.91 2.68
C GLY A 137 -2.35 9.89 3.48
N ARG A 138 -3.60 9.65 3.10
CA ARG A 138 -4.49 8.68 3.75
C ARG A 138 -4.40 7.33 3.03
N TYR A 139 -3.86 6.32 3.67
CA TYR A 139 -3.74 4.96 3.12
C TYR A 139 -3.64 3.93 4.24
N LEU A 140 -4.08 2.69 3.95
CA LEU A 140 -3.81 1.54 4.82
C LEU A 140 -2.37 1.10 4.60
N ARG A 141 -1.59 1.05 5.68
CA ARG A 141 -0.18 0.67 5.64
C ARG A 141 -0.04 -0.85 5.64
N SER A 142 0.94 -1.36 4.93
CA SER A 142 1.36 -2.76 4.98
C SER A 142 2.87 -2.87 4.70
N ILE A 143 3.43 -4.04 4.94
CA ILE A 143 4.79 -4.38 4.49
C ILE A 143 4.81 -5.71 3.75
N THR A 144 5.60 -5.76 2.68
CA THR A 144 5.93 -7.00 2.00
C THR A 144 7.31 -7.46 2.45
N VAL A 145 7.44 -8.74 2.78
CA VAL A 145 8.67 -9.35 3.29
C VAL A 145 9.08 -10.57 2.48
N THR A 146 10.37 -10.68 2.20
CA THR A 146 10.94 -11.87 1.56
C THR A 146 11.15 -12.95 2.61
N GLU A 147 10.60 -14.13 2.36
CA GLU A 147 10.89 -15.31 3.18
C GLU A 147 12.34 -15.75 2.91
N ASN A 148 13.12 -16.00 3.98
CA ASN A 148 14.47 -16.58 3.90
C ASN A 148 14.41 -18.07 4.16
#